data_AF-A0A8B3D7R4-F1
#
_entry.id   AF-A0A8B3D7R4-F1
#
_cell.length_a   1.000
_cell.length_b   1.000
_cell.length_c   1.000
_cell.angle_alpha   90.00
_cell.angle_beta   90.00
_cell.angle_gamma   90.00
#
_symmetry.space_group_name_H-M   'P 1'
#
loop_
_entity.id
_entity.type
_entity.pdbx_description
1 polymer ?
#
loop_
_entity_poly.entity_id
_entity_poly.type
_entity_poly.pdbx_seq_one_letter_code
_entity_poly.pdbx_strand_id
1 'polypeptide(L)' 'DVVKVASQKSGLATEFLASKKQINQIISWVWKKDRDPARLPDVMQGWRLELLGEKMNKVLK' A
#
# COMPACT_ATOMS: atom_id res chain seq x y z
N ASP A 1 -0.05 10.38 8.87
CA ASP A 1 -0.92 10.11 7.72
C ASP A 1 -0.08 9.97 6.45
N VAL A 2 0.45 8.77 6.21
CA VAL A 2 1.41 8.51 5.10
C VAL A 2 0.72 8.57 3.74
N VAL A 3 -0.57 8.29 3.71
CA VAL A 3 -1.38 8.33 2.50
C VAL A 3 -1.55 9.78 2.01
N LYS A 4 -1.75 10.76 2.90
CA LYS A 4 -1.72 12.19 2.54
C LYS A 4 -0.36 12.66 2.00
N VAL A 5 0.75 12.21 2.59
CA VAL A 5 2.10 12.63 2.15
C VAL A 5 2.45 12.05 0.77
N ALA A 6 2.03 10.81 0.50
CA ALA A 6 2.17 10.21 -0.83
C ALA A 6 1.31 10.92 -1.88
N SER A 7 0.07 11.28 -1.53
CA SER A 7 -0.87 12.02 -2.39
C SER A 7 -0.36 13.42 -2.76
N GLN A 8 0.18 14.18 -1.80
CA GLN A 8 0.73 15.52 -2.06
C GLN A 8 1.95 15.51 -3.00
N LYS A 9 2.77 14.45 -2.97
CA LYS A 9 3.93 14.32 -3.86
C LYS A 9 3.61 13.88 -5.28
N SER A 10 2.46 13.24 -5.50
CA SER A 10 2.09 12.71 -6.82
C SER A 10 1.02 13.54 -7.54
N GLY A 11 0.44 14.57 -6.89
CA GLY A 11 -0.66 15.36 -7.45
C GLY A 11 -1.97 14.57 -7.64
N LEU A 12 -2.02 13.33 -7.13
CA LEU A 12 -3.17 12.43 -7.26
C LEU A 12 -3.88 12.38 -5.93
N ALA A 13 -5.20 12.60 -5.93
CA ALA A 13 -6.02 12.45 -4.74
C ALA A 13 -5.82 11.06 -4.12
N THR A 14 -5.72 11.02 -2.79
CA THR A 14 -5.43 9.84 -1.95
C THR A 14 -6.28 8.61 -2.31
N GLU A 15 -7.51 8.84 -2.78
CA GLU A 15 -8.50 7.83 -3.18
C GLU A 15 -8.24 7.23 -4.58
N PHE A 16 -7.42 7.87 -5.41
CA PHE A 16 -7.03 7.39 -6.74
C PHE A 16 -5.77 6.52 -6.72
N LEU A 17 -4.96 6.57 -5.66
CA LEU A 17 -3.72 5.80 -5.55
C LEU A 17 -3.97 4.34 -5.15
N ALA A 18 -4.93 4.10 -4.27
CA ALA A 18 -5.41 2.77 -3.91
C ALA A 18 -6.82 2.85 -3.31
N SER A 19 -7.66 1.88 -3.65
CA SER A 19 -8.97 1.73 -3.03
C SER A 19 -8.85 1.36 -1.55
N LYS A 20 -9.90 1.62 -0.76
CA LYS A 20 -10.01 1.18 0.64
C LYS A 20 -9.75 -0.33 0.81
N LYS A 21 -10.18 -1.15 -0.15
CA LYS A 21 -9.92 -2.60 -0.17
C LYS A 21 -8.42 -2.90 -0.22
N GLN A 22 -7.70 -2.24 -1.11
CA GLN A 22 -6.27 -2.43 -1.32
C GLN A 22 -5.43 -2.00 -0.11
N ILE A 23 -5.81 -0.89 0.53
CA ILE A 23 -5.20 -0.44 1.79
C ILE A 23 -5.42 -1.49 2.89
N ASN A 24 -6.65 -1.99 3.03
CA ASN A 24 -6.96 -3.01 4.04
C ASN A 24 -6.26 -4.36 3.77
N GLN A 25 -6.04 -4.72 2.50
CA GLN A 25 -5.30 -5.93 2.14
C GLN A 25 -3.86 -5.86 2.63
N ILE A 26 -3.12 -4.77 2.37
CA ILE A 26 -1.73 -4.66 2.82
C ILE A 26 -1.62 -4.59 4.34
N ILE A 27 -2.50 -3.85 5.02
CA ILE A 27 -2.52 -3.83 6.49
C ILE A 27 -2.76 -5.24 7.06
N SER A 28 -3.75 -5.95 6.53
CA SER A 28 -4.03 -7.33 6.97
C SER A 28 -2.87 -8.28 6.64
N TRP A 29 -2.20 -8.08 5.51
CA TRP A 29 -1.07 -8.89 5.11
C TRP A 29 0.14 -8.71 6.04
N VAL A 30 0.47 -7.46 6.39
CA VAL A 30 1.56 -7.19 7.34
C VAL A 30 1.23 -7.72 8.74
N TRP A 31 0.05 -7.44 9.28
CA TRP A 31 -0.25 -7.75 10.69
C TRP A 31 -0.82 -9.14 10.96
N LYS A 32 -1.53 -9.73 10.00
CA LYS A 32 -2.20 -11.04 10.19
C LYS A 32 -1.57 -12.17 9.40
N LYS A 33 -0.81 -11.85 8.35
CA LYS A 33 -0.21 -12.84 7.45
C LYS A 33 1.31 -12.80 7.48
N ASP A 34 1.91 -12.03 8.39
CA ASP A 34 3.36 -11.93 8.60
C ASP A 34 4.15 -11.73 7.30
N ARG A 35 3.61 -10.90 6.39
CA ARG A 35 4.21 -10.64 5.07
C ARG A 35 4.44 -11.90 4.21
N ASP A 36 3.57 -12.91 4.34
CA ASP A 36 3.62 -14.15 3.57
C ASP A 36 3.61 -13.89 2.04
N PRO A 37 4.67 -14.23 1.30
CA PRO A 37 4.76 -13.97 -0.14
C PRO A 37 3.71 -14.72 -0.96
N ALA A 38 3.12 -15.80 -0.44
CA ALA A 38 2.01 -16.51 -1.11
C ALA A 38 0.69 -15.72 -1.09
N ARG A 39 0.60 -14.65 -0.29
CA ARG A 39 -0.60 -13.83 -0.10
C ARG A 39 -0.37 -12.36 -0.47
N LEU A 40 0.46 -12.13 -1.48
CA LEU A 40 0.93 -10.81 -1.86
C LEU A 40 -0.25 -9.87 -2.25
N PRO A 41 -0.46 -8.74 -1.56
CA PRO A 41 -1.53 -7.80 -1.86
C PRO A 41 -1.42 -7.18 -3.25
N ASP A 42 -2.54 -6.70 -3.81
CA ASP A 42 -2.57 -6.07 -5.14
C ASP A 42 -1.67 -4.80 -5.23
N VAL A 43 -1.46 -4.12 -4.10
CA VAL A 43 -0.56 -2.93 -4.03
C VAL A 43 0.92 -3.30 -3.98
N MET A 44 1.24 -4.58 -3.77
CA MET A 44 2.60 -5.10 -3.75
C MET A 44 2.99 -5.73 -5.11
N GLN A 45 2.21 -5.48 -6.16
CA GLN A 45 2.39 -6.06 -7.50
C GLN A 45 2.49 -4.98 -8.59
N GLY A 46 3.35 -5.23 -9.59
CA GLY A 46 3.53 -4.38 -10.76
C GLY A 46 3.85 -2.92 -10.42
N TRP A 47 3.34 -1.98 -11.22
CA TRP A 47 3.60 -0.54 -11.05
C TRP A 47 3.10 0.04 -9.72
N ARG A 48 2.15 -0.62 -9.04
CA ARG A 48 1.65 -0.17 -7.73
C ARG A 48 2.66 -0.38 -6.62
N LEU A 49 3.52 -1.40 -6.74
CA LEU A 49 4.60 -1.66 -5.79
C LEU A 49 5.54 -0.45 -5.70
N GLU A 50 6.02 0.01 -6.86
CA GLU A 50 6.99 1.11 -6.96
C GLU A 50 6.39 2.45 -6.51
N LEU A 51 5.11 2.68 -6.82
CA LEU A 51 4.45 3.94 -6.49
C LEU A 51 4.07 4.02 -5.01
N LEU A 52 3.54 2.93 -4.45
CA LEU A 52 2.85 2.91 -3.16
C LEU A 52 3.22 1.71 -2.27
N GLY A 53 3.31 0.50 -2.81
CA GLY A 53 3.50 -0.74 -2.02
C GLY A 53 4.75 -0.70 -1.13
N GLU A 54 5.90 -0.34 -1.70
CA GLU A 54 7.17 -0.14 -0.99
C GLU A 54 7.04 0.86 0.18
N LYS A 55 6.42 2.02 -0.10
CA LYS A 55 6.23 3.10 0.89
C LYS A 55 5.32 2.65 2.03
N MET A 56 4.23 1.95 1.71
CA MET A 56 3.29 1.45 2.72
C MET A 56 3.92 0.34 3.58
N ASN A 57 4.63 -0.61 2.97
CA ASN A 57 5.28 -1.69 3.72
C ASN A 57 6.35 -1.16 4.70
N LYS A 58 7.08 -0.10 4.32
CA LYS A 58 8.05 0.57 5.19
C LYS A 58 7.42 1.29 6.39
N VAL A 59 6.21 1.81 6.20
CA VAL A 59 5.48 2.59 7.22
C VAL A 59 4.73 1.70 8.19
N LEU A 60 4.21 0.56 7.72
CA LEU A 60 3.52 -0.44 8.53
C LEU A 60 4.48 -1.32 9.35
N LYS A 61 5.69 -0.81 9.67
CA LYS A 61 6.67 -1.51 10.52
C LYS A 61 6.16 -1.68 11.94
#